data_AF-A0A7M4ATM5-F1
#
_entry.id   AF-A0A7M4ATM5-F1
#
_cell.length_a   1.000
_cell.length_b   1.000
_cell.length_c   1.000
_cell.angle_alpha   90.00
_cell.angle_beta   90.00
_cell.angle_gamma   90.00
#
_symmetry.space_group_name_H-M   'P 1'
#
loop_
_entity.id
_entity.type
_entity.pdbx_description
1 polymer ?
#
loop_
_entity_poly.entity_id
_entity_poly.type
_entity_poly.pdbx_seq_one_letter_code
_entity_poly.pdbx_strand_id
1 'polypeptide(L)'
;MELLMGKWLAVATITGAGVLLQVAGLLFAIGYLATSDVISAPSVSLTAVLFLVLAILLFAIMVVAFELALAMRSHSVKEAGSILGPAVLIILFPALFTQVINLDGVEIYWFAIPVVNVLLALRELLMNRIVYSHVIVWVVSSTVYALGAAYYAARQFKREDIVTSLS
;
A
#
# COMPACT_ATOMS: atom_id res chain seq x y z
N MET A 1 20.78 15.47 -16.04
CA MET A 1 21.00 14.15 -15.42
C MET A 1 21.39 14.28 -13.94
N GLU A 2 22.39 15.08 -13.58
CA GLU A 2 22.85 15.26 -12.19
C GLU A 2 21.75 15.75 -11.22
N LEU A 3 20.92 16.70 -11.64
CA LEU A 3 19.82 17.20 -10.81
C LEU A 3 18.74 16.13 -10.51
N LEU A 4 18.50 15.24 -11.48
CA LEU A 4 17.53 14.15 -11.34
C LEU A 4 18.08 13.09 -10.38
N MET A 5 19.36 12.75 -10.53
CA MET A 5 20.08 11.80 -9.68
C MET A 5 20.19 12.31 -8.24
N GLY A 6 20.46 13.60 -8.05
CA GLY A 6 20.47 14.24 -6.73
C GLY A 6 19.10 14.22 -6.04
N LYS A 7 18.00 14.47 -6.77
CA LYS A 7 16.64 14.35 -6.23
C LYS A 7 16.28 12.92 -5.86
N TRP A 8 16.61 11.96 -6.71
CA TRP A 8 16.35 10.55 -6.45
C TRP A 8 17.12 10.06 -5.21
N LEU A 9 18.40 10.43 -5.12
CA LEU A 9 19.27 10.05 -4.00
C LEU A 9 18.76 10.69 -2.70
N ALA A 10 18.41 11.97 -2.69
CA ALA A 10 17.83 12.63 -1.51
C ALA A 10 16.54 11.96 -1.04
N VAL A 11 15.62 11.62 -1.95
CA VAL A 11 14.37 10.92 -1.62
C VAL A 11 14.68 9.52 -1.09
N ALA A 12 15.54 8.76 -1.76
CA ALA A 12 15.92 7.42 -1.35
C ALA A 12 16.53 7.39 0.05
N THR A 13 17.41 8.35 0.39
CA THR A 13 18.02 8.41 1.73
C THR A 13 17.01 8.78 2.80
N ILE A 14 16.14 9.76 2.55
CA ILE A 14 15.12 10.20 3.53
C ILE A 14 14.11 9.08 3.78
N THR A 15 13.57 8.48 2.72
CA THR A 15 12.63 7.37 2.83
C THR A 15 13.29 6.15 3.47
N GLY A 16 14.51 5.81 3.05
CA GLY A 16 15.27 4.69 3.62
C GLY A 16 15.53 4.86 5.11
N ALA A 17 15.97 6.04 5.55
CA ALA A 17 16.16 6.36 6.97
C ALA A 17 14.83 6.25 7.74
N GLY A 18 13.73 6.76 7.18
CA GLY A 18 12.40 6.67 7.78
C GLY A 18 11.91 5.24 7.94
N VAL A 19 12.15 4.36 6.96
CA VAL A 19 11.81 2.94 7.05
C VAL A 19 12.65 2.23 8.11
N LEU A 20 13.96 2.49 8.16
CA LEU A 20 14.84 1.91 9.18
C LEU A 20 14.42 2.30 10.59
N LEU A 21 14.09 3.58 10.81
CA LEU A 21 13.61 4.07 12.10
C LEU A 21 12.28 3.43 12.49
N GLN A 22 11.35 3.25 11.55
CA GLN A 22 10.08 2.57 11.82
C GLN A 22 10.28 1.10 12.20
N VAL A 23 11.13 0.38 11.46
CA VAL A 23 11.44 -1.03 11.77
C VAL A 23 12.12 -1.13 13.13
N ALA A 24 13.11 -0.27 13.41
CA ALA A 24 13.76 -0.24 14.71
C ALA A 24 12.77 0.07 15.85
N GLY A 25 11.87 1.04 15.66
CA GLY A 25 10.83 1.38 16.63
C GLY A 25 9.85 0.22 16.87
N LEU A 26 9.45 -0.49 15.82
CA LEU A 26 8.58 -1.67 15.94
C LEU A 26 9.28 -2.81 16.69
N LEU A 27 10.53 -3.12 16.34
CA LEU A 27 11.31 -4.16 17.02
C LEU A 27 11.56 -3.79 18.49
N PHE A 28 11.83 -2.52 18.78
CA PHE A 28 11.95 -2.01 20.14
C PHE A 28 10.63 -2.17 20.91
N ALA A 29 9.50 -1.78 20.32
CA ALA A 29 8.18 -1.92 20.95
C ALA A 29 7.85 -3.39 21.25
N ILE A 30 8.10 -4.30 20.30
CA ILE A 30 7.91 -5.74 20.49
C ILE A 30 8.83 -6.27 21.59
N GLY A 31 10.12 -5.92 21.57
CA GLY A 31 11.10 -6.37 22.58
C GLY A 31 10.78 -5.87 23.98
N TYR A 32 10.37 -4.60 24.10
CA TYR A 32 9.93 -4.01 25.36
C TYR A 32 8.67 -4.70 25.90
N LEU A 33 7.67 -4.94 25.05
CA LEU A 33 6.42 -5.62 25.43
C LEU A 33 6.59 -7.12 25.67
N ALA A 34 7.57 -7.77 25.04
CA ALA A 34 7.89 -9.18 25.23
C ALA A 34 8.73 -9.46 26.48
N THR A 35 9.36 -8.41 27.06
CA THR A 35 10.10 -8.52 28.33
C THR A 35 9.16 -8.61 29.54
N SER A 36 7.93 -8.09 29.42
CA SER A 36 6.84 -8.48 30.29
C SER A 36 6.30 -9.84 29.82
N ASP A 37 6.19 -10.83 30.72
CA ASP A 37 5.64 -12.20 30.49
C ASP A 37 4.18 -12.25 29.93
N VAL A 38 3.69 -11.15 29.38
CA VAL A 38 2.36 -10.92 28.83
C VAL A 38 2.30 -11.20 27.32
N ILE A 39 3.41 -11.07 26.57
CA ILE A 39 3.43 -11.25 25.11
C ILE A 39 4.62 -12.11 24.67
N SER A 40 4.38 -13.40 24.44
CA SER A 40 5.30 -14.25 23.67
C SER A 40 5.39 -13.75 22.23
N ALA A 41 6.59 -13.77 21.63
CA ALA A 41 6.77 -13.43 20.21
C ALA A 41 5.73 -14.19 19.34
N PRO A 42 4.97 -13.49 18.47
CA PRO A 42 3.92 -14.14 17.68
C PRO A 42 4.51 -15.27 16.82
N SER A 43 4.02 -16.49 17.00
CA SER A 43 4.38 -17.63 16.16
C SER A 43 3.61 -17.54 14.83
N VAL A 44 4.14 -16.75 13.90
CA VAL A 44 3.59 -16.63 12.54
C VAL A 44 4.02 -17.83 11.70
N SER A 45 3.05 -18.55 11.12
CA SER A 45 3.32 -19.67 10.23
C SER A 45 3.99 -19.21 8.93
N LEU A 46 4.79 -20.09 8.31
CA LEU A 46 5.40 -19.82 7.00
C LEU A 46 4.34 -19.44 5.94
N THR A 47 3.18 -20.07 5.98
CA THR A 47 2.05 -19.76 5.08
C THR A 47 1.54 -18.33 5.28
N ALA A 48 1.39 -17.88 6.53
CA ALA A 48 1.00 -16.50 6.83
C ALA A 48 2.06 -15.50 6.34
N VAL A 49 3.34 -15.82 6.48
CA VAL A 49 4.44 -14.99 5.94
C VAL A 49 4.36 -14.87 4.41
N LEU A 50 4.11 -15.97 3.70
CA LEU A 50 3.95 -15.94 2.24
C LEU A 50 2.77 -15.06 1.80
N PHE A 51 1.62 -15.17 2.48
CA PHE A 51 0.48 -14.31 2.20
C PHE A 51 0.73 -12.85 2.59
N LEU A 52 1.54 -12.59 3.62
CA LEU A 52 1.91 -11.24 4.03
C LEU A 52 2.76 -10.58 2.94
N VAL A 53 3.77 -11.30 2.42
CA VAL A 53 4.58 -10.84 1.29
C VAL A 53 3.70 -10.59 0.07
N LEU A 54 2.76 -11.49 -0.25
CA LEU A 54 1.82 -11.32 -1.36
C LEU A 54 0.94 -10.07 -1.17
N ALA A 55 0.42 -9.83 0.03
CA ALA A 55 -0.40 -8.67 0.35
C ALA A 55 0.39 -7.36 0.17
N ILE A 56 1.63 -7.30 0.65
CA ILE A 56 2.51 -6.14 0.46
C ILE A 56 2.80 -5.90 -1.03
N LEU A 57 3.11 -6.94 -1.79
CA LEU A 57 3.39 -6.82 -3.22
C LEU A 57 2.17 -6.32 -4.00
N LEU A 58 1.00 -6.91 -3.77
CA LEU A 58 -0.24 -6.47 -4.42
C LEU A 58 -0.62 -5.04 -4.04
N PHE A 59 -0.41 -4.65 -2.78
CA PHE A 59 -0.62 -3.27 -2.35
C PHE A 59 0.32 -2.29 -3.05
N ALA A 60 1.62 -2.61 -3.10
CA ALA A 60 2.61 -1.77 -3.77
C ALA A 60 2.26 -1.57 -5.25
N ILE A 61 1.90 -2.66 -5.95
CA ILE A 61 1.47 -2.60 -7.36
C ILE A 61 0.22 -1.73 -7.51
N MET A 62 -0.78 -1.89 -6.63
CA MET A 62 -2.01 -1.09 -6.66
C MET A 62 -1.74 0.40 -6.43
N VAL A 63 -0.92 0.74 -5.44
CA VAL A 63 -0.54 2.14 -5.14
C VAL A 63 0.21 2.76 -6.33
N VAL A 64 1.20 2.06 -6.89
CA VAL A 64 1.93 2.53 -8.07
C VAL A 64 0.98 2.72 -9.27
N ALA A 65 0.03 1.81 -9.48
CA ALA A 65 -0.95 1.96 -10.54
C ALA A 65 -1.85 3.20 -10.35
N PHE A 66 -2.25 3.50 -9.11
CA PHE A 66 -2.99 4.72 -8.79
C PHE A 66 -2.15 5.99 -8.98
N GLU A 67 -0.89 5.98 -8.53
CA GLU A 67 0.02 7.11 -8.72
C GLU A 67 0.26 7.39 -10.20
N LEU A 68 0.47 6.35 -11.02
CA LEU A 68 0.60 6.48 -12.48
C LEU A 68 -0.67 7.04 -13.11
N ALA A 69 -1.84 6.52 -12.74
CA ALA A 69 -3.13 7.01 -13.24
C ALA A 69 -3.35 8.49 -12.90
N LEU A 70 -2.86 8.97 -11.75
CA LEU A 70 -2.94 10.35 -11.31
C LEU A 70 -1.90 11.24 -12.00
N ALA A 71 -0.66 10.77 -12.12
CA ALA A 71 0.44 11.48 -12.75
C ALA A 71 0.14 11.75 -14.23
N MET A 72 -0.44 10.78 -14.95
CA MET A 72 -0.85 10.93 -16.35
C MET A 72 -1.94 11.99 -16.58
N ARG A 73 -2.60 12.48 -15.53
CA ARG A 73 -3.58 13.58 -15.62
C ARG A 73 -2.96 14.95 -15.33
N SER A 74 -1.70 14.99 -14.89
CA SER A 74 -1.04 16.20 -14.43
C SER A 74 -0.16 16.77 -15.55
N HIS A 75 -0.33 18.04 -15.91
CA HIS A 75 0.42 18.66 -17.00
C HIS A 75 1.85 19.08 -16.57
N SER A 76 2.17 19.05 -15.27
CA SER A 76 3.53 19.28 -14.78
C SER A 76 3.89 18.49 -13.52
N VAL A 77 5.18 18.29 -13.29
CA VAL A 77 5.71 17.63 -12.07
C VAL A 77 5.33 18.39 -10.78
N LYS A 78 5.18 19.73 -10.85
CA LYS A 78 4.69 20.53 -9.72
C LYS A 78 3.21 20.30 -9.44
N GLU A 79 2.39 20.12 -10.48
CA GLU A 79 0.98 19.79 -10.35
C GLU A 79 0.77 18.37 -9.81
N ALA A 80 1.51 17.39 -10.32
CA ALA A 80 1.48 16.01 -9.80
C ALA A 80 1.78 15.99 -8.29
N GLY A 81 2.82 16.70 -7.84
CA GLY A 81 3.15 16.83 -6.42
C GLY A 81 2.05 17.49 -5.59
N SER A 82 1.38 18.53 -6.13
CA SER A 82 0.28 19.22 -5.43
C SER A 82 -0.99 18.36 -5.32
N ILE A 83 -1.21 17.42 -6.23
CA ILE A 83 -2.34 16.49 -6.23
C ILE A 83 -2.04 15.26 -5.35
N LEU A 84 -0.77 14.87 -5.24
CA LEU A 84 -0.33 13.78 -4.36
C LEU A 84 -0.56 14.08 -2.87
N GLY A 85 -0.42 15.33 -2.42
CA GLY A 85 -0.68 15.71 -1.03
C GLY A 85 -2.10 15.32 -0.54
N PRO A 86 -3.17 15.80 -1.21
CA PRO A 86 -4.54 15.36 -0.93
C PRO A 86 -4.76 13.86 -1.12
N ALA A 87 -4.12 13.23 -2.11
CA ALA A 87 -4.24 11.79 -2.35
C ALA A 87 -3.70 10.95 -1.17
N VAL A 88 -2.58 11.36 -0.58
CA VAL A 88 -2.00 10.72 0.62
C VAL A 88 -2.96 10.82 1.81
N LEU A 89 -3.62 11.96 1.99
CA LEU A 89 -4.64 12.12 3.05
C LEU A 89 -5.84 11.19 2.84
N ILE A 90 -6.26 11.00 1.59
CA ILE A 90 -7.34 10.07 1.23
C ILE A 90 -6.94 8.61 1.52
N ILE A 91 -5.65 8.25 1.44
CA ILE A 91 -5.14 6.92 1.79
C ILE A 91 -5.00 6.75 3.30
N LEU A 92 -4.59 7.81 4.02
CA LEU A 92 -4.43 7.81 5.48
C LEU A 92 -5.75 7.58 6.22
N PHE A 93 -6.84 8.17 5.74
CA PHE A 93 -8.12 8.09 6.44
C PHE A 93 -8.68 6.65 6.55
N PRO A 94 -8.73 5.84 5.47
CA PRO A 94 -9.00 4.41 5.55
C PRO A 94 -8.06 3.67 6.50
N ALA A 95 -6.78 4.05 6.53
CA ALA A 95 -5.81 3.38 7.39
C ALA A 95 -6.12 3.57 8.88
N LEU A 96 -6.46 4.80 9.29
CA LEU A 96 -6.91 5.07 10.65
C LEU A 96 -8.23 4.35 10.95
N PHE A 97 -9.15 4.31 9.99
CA PHE A 97 -10.43 3.63 10.16
C PHE A 97 -10.27 2.12 10.36
N THR A 98 -9.24 1.50 9.78
CA THR A 98 -9.00 0.07 10.03
C THR A 98 -8.72 -0.24 11.50
N GLN A 99 -8.23 0.71 12.30
CA GLN A 99 -7.92 0.49 13.72
C GLN A 99 -9.19 0.30 14.57
N VAL A 100 -10.32 0.90 14.17
CA VAL A 100 -11.60 0.74 14.87
C VAL A 100 -12.35 -0.52 14.44
N ILE A 101 -11.94 -1.15 13.34
CA ILE A 101 -12.51 -2.42 12.87
C ILE A 101 -11.93 -3.56 13.72
N ASN A 102 -12.82 -4.29 14.39
CA ASN A 102 -12.48 -5.53 15.07
C ASN A 102 -12.34 -6.65 14.03
N LEU A 103 -11.29 -7.47 14.16
CA LEU A 103 -11.05 -8.65 13.31
C LEU A 103 -12.01 -9.80 13.65
N ASP A 104 -12.53 -9.83 14.88
CA ASP A 104 -13.51 -10.81 15.29
C ASP A 104 -14.88 -10.46 14.72
N GLY A 105 -15.37 -11.31 13.81
CA GLY A 105 -16.62 -11.07 13.09
C GLY A 105 -16.51 -9.98 12.03
N VAL A 106 -15.31 -9.66 11.54
CA VAL A 106 -15.16 -8.71 10.44
C VAL A 106 -15.90 -9.23 9.20
N GLU A 107 -16.70 -8.35 8.62
CA GLU A 107 -17.48 -8.69 7.43
C GLU A 107 -16.60 -8.75 6.18
N ILE A 108 -16.89 -9.71 5.30
CA ILE A 108 -16.07 -10.00 4.12
C ILE A 108 -15.94 -8.82 3.14
N TYR A 109 -16.94 -7.94 3.10
CA TYR A 109 -16.94 -6.78 2.18
C TYR A 109 -15.85 -5.76 2.51
N TRP A 110 -15.33 -5.72 3.75
CA TRP A 110 -14.22 -4.84 4.10
C TRP A 110 -12.93 -5.19 3.35
N PHE A 111 -12.74 -6.46 3.00
CA PHE A 111 -11.62 -6.94 2.19
C PHE A 111 -11.76 -6.61 0.70
N ALA A 112 -12.87 -6.02 0.28
CA ALA A 112 -13.03 -5.50 -1.07
C ALA A 112 -12.66 -4.01 -1.19
N ILE A 113 -12.52 -3.27 -0.08
CA ILE A 113 -12.25 -1.84 -0.14
C ILE A 113 -10.74 -1.61 -0.33
N PRO A 114 -10.30 -0.81 -1.33
CA PRO A 114 -8.88 -0.53 -1.54
C PRO A 114 -8.24 0.06 -0.28
N VAL A 115 -6.97 -0.24 -0.05
CA VAL A 115 -6.18 0.16 1.14
C VAL A 115 -6.66 -0.58 2.41
N VAL A 116 -7.95 -0.55 2.72
CA VAL A 116 -8.52 -1.26 3.88
C VAL A 116 -8.28 -2.76 3.77
N ASN A 117 -8.48 -3.33 2.59
CA ASN A 117 -8.34 -4.76 2.32
C ASN A 117 -6.97 -5.31 2.73
N VAL A 118 -5.90 -4.62 2.33
CA VAL A 118 -4.52 -5.02 2.63
C VAL A 118 -4.23 -4.78 4.10
N LEU A 119 -4.67 -3.67 4.68
CA LEU A 119 -4.41 -3.37 6.09
C LEU A 119 -5.07 -4.38 7.03
N LEU A 120 -6.31 -4.78 6.74
CA LEU A 120 -6.98 -5.86 7.48
C LEU A 120 -6.27 -7.20 7.26
N ALA A 121 -5.89 -7.53 6.03
CA ALA A 121 -5.14 -8.75 5.72
C ALA A 121 -3.82 -8.81 6.49
N LEU A 122 -3.05 -7.72 6.53
CA LEU A 122 -1.81 -7.64 7.30
C LEU A 122 -2.05 -7.90 8.78
N ARG A 123 -3.11 -7.30 9.36
CA ARG A 123 -3.45 -7.52 10.77
C ARG A 123 -3.84 -8.98 11.06
N GLU A 124 -4.68 -9.60 10.22
CA GLU A 124 -5.05 -11.02 10.36
C GLU A 124 -3.82 -11.94 10.25
N LEU A 125 -2.97 -11.71 9.24
CA LEU A 125 -1.78 -12.52 8.97
C LEU A 125 -0.70 -12.38 10.05
N LEU A 126 -0.52 -11.18 10.61
CA LEU A 126 0.37 -10.94 11.74
C LEU A 126 -0.08 -11.67 13.02
N MET A 127 -1.38 -11.90 13.17
CA MET A 127 -1.96 -12.71 14.24
C MET A 127 -1.98 -14.21 13.89
N ASN A 128 -1.35 -14.62 12.78
CA ASN A 128 -1.37 -15.98 12.24
C ASN A 128 -2.79 -16.52 11.96
N ARG A 129 -3.76 -15.63 11.74
CA ARG A 129 -5.15 -15.95 11.43
C ARG A 129 -5.33 -15.95 9.92
N ILE A 130 -5.40 -17.14 9.32
CA ILE A 130 -5.60 -17.29 7.87
C ILE A 130 -7.07 -17.64 7.61
N VAL A 131 -7.86 -16.65 7.21
CA VAL A 131 -9.24 -16.86 6.75
C VAL A 131 -9.26 -16.88 5.22
N TYR A 132 -9.36 -18.07 4.62
CA TYR A 132 -9.25 -18.22 3.16
C TYR A 132 -10.29 -17.42 2.35
N SER A 133 -11.50 -17.24 2.88
CA SER A 133 -12.51 -16.39 2.24
C SER A 133 -12.05 -14.93 2.15
N HIS A 134 -11.43 -14.39 3.21
CA HIS A 134 -10.84 -13.06 3.19
C HIS A 134 -9.67 -12.99 2.21
N VAL A 135 -8.81 -14.02 2.21
CA VAL A 135 -7.67 -14.14 1.28
C VAL A 135 -8.09 -14.00 -0.18
N ILE A 136 -9.11 -14.73 -0.58
CA ILE A 136 -9.61 -14.67 -1.95
C ILE A 136 -10.10 -13.25 -2.27
N VAL A 137 -10.86 -12.62 -1.37
CA VAL A 137 -11.45 -11.32 -1.63
C VAL A 137 -10.41 -10.20 -1.70
N TRP A 138 -9.42 -10.16 -0.81
CA TRP A 138 -8.39 -9.11 -0.88
C TRP A 138 -7.42 -9.32 -2.05
N VAL A 139 -7.12 -10.56 -2.45
CA VAL A 139 -6.28 -10.86 -3.63
C VAL A 139 -7.01 -10.43 -4.91
N VAL A 140 -8.27 -10.84 -5.06
CA VAL A 140 -9.08 -10.54 -6.25
C VAL A 140 -9.33 -9.04 -6.35
N SER A 141 -9.76 -8.40 -5.26
CA SER A 141 -10.04 -6.96 -5.26
C SER A 141 -8.79 -6.14 -5.59
N SER A 142 -7.65 -6.42 -4.94
CA SER A 142 -6.39 -5.70 -5.20
C SER A 142 -5.92 -5.86 -6.65
N THR A 143 -6.07 -7.06 -7.20
CA THR A 143 -5.70 -7.34 -8.60
C THR A 143 -6.62 -6.59 -9.57
N VAL A 144 -7.94 -6.60 -9.32
CA VAL A 144 -8.92 -5.86 -10.13
C VAL A 144 -8.63 -4.36 -10.09
N TYR A 145 -8.32 -3.78 -8.92
CA TYR A 145 -7.98 -2.37 -8.81
C TYR A 145 -6.67 -2.02 -9.51
N ALA A 146 -5.63 -2.84 -9.35
CA ALA A 146 -4.35 -2.65 -10.03
C ALA A 146 -4.51 -2.69 -11.56
N LEU A 147 -5.22 -3.69 -12.08
CA LEU A 147 -5.48 -3.82 -13.52
C LEU A 147 -6.36 -2.67 -14.04
N GLY A 148 -7.39 -2.27 -13.30
CA GLY A 148 -8.27 -1.16 -13.67
C GLY A 148 -7.52 0.17 -13.75
N ALA A 149 -6.68 0.46 -12.75
CA ALA A 149 -5.84 1.67 -12.74
C ALA A 149 -4.78 1.65 -13.86
N ALA A 150 -4.11 0.51 -14.08
CA ALA A 150 -3.15 0.35 -15.17
C ALA A 150 -3.82 0.50 -16.55
N TYR A 151 -5.00 -0.07 -16.75
CA TYR A 151 -5.78 0.07 -17.97
C TYR A 151 -6.20 1.53 -18.22
N TYR A 152 -6.66 2.21 -17.17
CA TYR A 152 -7.01 3.64 -17.25
C TYR A 152 -5.80 4.49 -17.64
N ALA A 153 -4.65 4.26 -17.01
CA ALA A 153 -3.40 4.95 -17.34
C ALA A 153 -2.99 4.69 -18.81
N ALA A 154 -3.05 3.44 -19.27
CA ALA A 154 -2.72 3.08 -20.66
C ALA A 154 -3.67 3.75 -21.68
N ARG A 155 -4.95 3.89 -21.35
CA ARG A 155 -5.93 4.56 -22.23
C ARG A 155 -5.74 6.08 -22.29
N GLN A 156 -5.34 6.69 -21.17
CA GLN A 156 -4.98 8.11 -21.14
C GLN A 156 -3.75 8.40 -22.01
N PHE A 157 -2.70 7.59 -21.87
CA PHE A 157 -1.48 7.72 -22.68
C PHE A 157 -1.77 7.68 -24.19
N LYS A 158 -2.59 6.72 -24.65
CA LYS A 158 -2.99 6.62 -26.06
C LYS A 158 -3.77 7.83 -26.58
N ARG A 159 -4.41 8.62 -25.73
CA ARG A 159 -5.13 9.83 -26.16
C ARG A 159 -4.21 11.03 -26.30
N GLU A 160 -3.19 11.16 -25.45
CA GLU A 160 -2.23 12.26 -25.55
C GLU A 160 -1.36 12.16 -26.80
N ASP A 161 -0.92 10.96 -27.20
CA ASP A 161 -0.16 10.72 -28.45
C ASP A 161 -0.93 11.12 -29.73
N ILE A 162 -2.26 10.99 -29.71
CA ILE A 162 -3.10 11.34 -30.87
C ILE A 162 -3.28 12.87 -30.98
N VAL A 163 -3.28 13.58 -29.84
CA VAL A 163 -3.46 15.04 -29.83
C VAL A 163 -2.15 15.75 -30.20
N THR A 164 -0.99 15.22 -29.82
CA THR A 164 0.32 15.80 -30.16
C THR A 164 0.79 15.50 -31.58
N SER A 165 0.30 14.44 -32.22
CA SER A 165 0.63 14.11 -33.62
C SER A 165 -0.21 14.85 -34.66
N LEU A 166 -1.24 15.58 -34.23
CA LEU A 166 -2.11 16.41 -35.08
C LEU A 166 -1.81 17.93 -34.99
N SER A 167 -0.83 18.33 -34.18
CA SER A 167 -0.33 19.71 -34.04
C SER A 167 1.05 19.87 -34.66
#